data_AF-A0A132NMA5-F1
#
_entry.id   AF-A0A132NMA5-F1
#
_cell.length_a   1.000
_cell.length_b   1.000
_cell.length_c   1.000
_cell.angle_alpha   90.00
_cell.angle_beta   90.00
_cell.angle_gamma   90.00
#
_symmetry.space_group_name_H-M   'P 1'
#
loop_
_entity.id
_entity.type
_entity.pdbx_description
1 polymer ?
#
loop_
_entity_poly.entity_id
_entity_poly.type
_entity_poly.pdbx_seq_one_letter_code
_entity_poly.pdbx_strand_id
1 'polypeptide(L)'
;MVLCGALPARGGCYSIRAAPGSGVCREARDRACERHAEEVTGRTKKSMRVGDTPVGCTVGGTNTDNCAANACNVQIGNTLYCSQCKANYVPIDGTCTAAGDANTKAKCKQADGNELAGTEQVCGACKDGYFLHKGGCYKKGQQPGQTICKDTADITGKCQVCASGYFNNPAATDSNDKESCIACGDTTGANYNKGVLNCKTCTKPETSGSSGAEKTATCTACADGYYGTAAGSGVTCSACTDPCATCTGAEDTKCTSCKDTNQYFKKGDDETGECVAEADCNGNYFPNNDVDGKKQCISCGDSAHGGIADCKTCAFSQVSDQSTLTCSVCTPDTKKPNKEGTGCFVCSVDGCSNCRKDGVCEACDNSKKVSPGGSSCATDCPENSTGNEGACICNSGFAPSGDSCVASSRQPQHGCHSRSIGDYAYRLPCAADWVFTIT
;
A
#
# COMPACT_ATOMS: atom_id res chain seq x y z
N MET A 1 32.21 -64.94 -22.68
CA MET A 1 32.80 -65.11 -24.02
C MET A 1 33.52 -63.83 -24.40
N VAL A 2 34.72 -63.94 -24.97
CA VAL A 2 35.50 -62.82 -25.53
C VAL A 2 35.12 -62.67 -27.00
N LEU A 3 35.07 -61.43 -27.51
CA LEU A 3 35.58 -61.07 -28.84
C LEU A 3 35.75 -59.55 -28.96
N CYS A 4 36.85 -59.13 -29.62
CA CYS A 4 37.37 -57.76 -29.65
C CYS A 4 37.38 -57.17 -31.07
N GLY A 5 37.59 -55.85 -31.15
CA GLY A 5 37.95 -55.11 -32.38
C GLY A 5 37.79 -53.58 -32.15
N ALA A 6 38.72 -52.90 -31.48
CA ALA A 6 39.95 -52.30 -32.05
C ALA A 6 39.66 -51.20 -33.10
N LEU A 7 39.59 -49.91 -32.71
CA LEU A 7 40.67 -48.88 -32.75
C LEU A 7 40.75 -48.12 -34.11
N PRO A 8 41.31 -46.88 -34.21
CA PRO A 8 41.56 -45.82 -33.19
C PRO A 8 41.26 -44.36 -33.64
N ALA A 9 41.36 -43.40 -32.69
CA ALA A 9 42.27 -42.21 -32.71
C ALA A 9 41.66 -40.85 -32.27
N ARG A 10 42.49 -40.07 -31.53
CA ARG A 10 42.27 -38.70 -30.98
C ARG A 10 41.19 -38.61 -29.88
N GLY A 11 41.46 -38.40 -28.58
CA GLY A 11 42.64 -37.90 -27.84
C GLY A 11 42.39 -36.45 -27.37
N GLY A 12 42.49 -36.06 -26.10
CA GLY A 12 42.83 -36.78 -24.86
C GLY A 12 42.37 -36.03 -23.58
N CYS A 13 42.83 -36.46 -22.40
CA CYS A 13 42.46 -35.96 -21.05
C CYS A 13 42.87 -34.47 -20.81
N TYR A 14 42.47 -33.74 -19.75
CA TYR A 14 42.71 -33.98 -18.30
C TYR A 14 41.84 -33.10 -17.36
N SER A 15 41.94 -33.34 -16.04
CA SER A 15 41.29 -32.56 -14.95
C SER A 15 42.31 -31.87 -14.03
N ILE A 16 41.84 -30.90 -13.21
CA ILE A 16 42.22 -30.58 -11.80
C ILE A 16 42.32 -29.04 -11.49
N ARG A 17 41.55 -28.62 -10.47
CA ARG A 17 41.70 -27.46 -9.52
C ARG A 17 42.39 -26.16 -9.98
N ALA A 18 41.65 -25.04 -9.90
CA ALA A 18 42.08 -23.80 -9.21
C ALA A 18 40.95 -22.75 -9.07
N ALA A 19 40.88 -22.09 -7.92
CA ALA A 19 40.48 -20.67 -7.78
C ALA A 19 41.80 -19.87 -7.56
N PRO A 20 41.90 -18.52 -7.73
CA PRO A 20 40.85 -17.53 -7.47
C PRO A 20 40.83 -16.25 -8.36
N GLY A 21 39.95 -15.30 -8.01
CA GLY A 21 40.23 -13.86 -7.90
C GLY A 21 40.88 -13.10 -9.06
N SER A 22 40.06 -12.38 -9.83
CA SER A 22 40.52 -11.39 -10.82
C SER A 22 41.02 -10.10 -10.15
N GLY A 23 42.28 -10.09 -9.72
CA GLY A 23 43.02 -8.86 -9.40
C GLY A 23 43.59 -8.21 -10.67
N VAL A 24 43.28 -6.93 -10.91
CA VAL A 24 43.86 -6.17 -12.02
C VAL A 24 45.27 -5.70 -11.66
N CYS A 25 46.26 -6.09 -12.45
CA CYS A 25 47.61 -5.51 -12.41
C CYS A 25 47.87 -4.69 -13.68
N ARG A 26 48.37 -3.47 -13.51
CA ARG A 26 48.91 -2.63 -14.60
C ARG A 26 50.44 -2.61 -14.52
N GLU A 27 51.07 -2.19 -15.61
CA GLU A 27 52.35 -2.72 -16.08
C GLU A 27 53.62 -2.30 -15.31
N ALA A 28 54.71 -3.00 -15.63
CA ALA A 28 55.99 -2.96 -14.94
C ALA A 28 56.92 -1.83 -15.41
N ARG A 29 57.86 -1.48 -14.52
CA ARG A 29 59.26 -1.25 -14.91
C ARG A 29 60.22 -1.70 -13.81
N ASP A 30 61.31 -2.32 -14.26
CA ASP A 30 62.58 -2.55 -13.55
C ASP A 30 62.60 -3.52 -12.33
N ARG A 31 62.78 -4.80 -12.69
CA ARG A 31 63.51 -5.89 -11.98
C ARG A 31 63.85 -5.70 -10.49
N ALA A 32 63.13 -6.41 -9.61
CA ALA A 32 63.66 -7.46 -8.71
C ALA A 32 62.61 -7.86 -7.66
N CYS A 33 62.26 -9.15 -7.57
CA CYS A 33 61.50 -9.67 -6.43
C CYS A 33 62.47 -10.25 -5.41
N GLU A 34 63.02 -9.40 -4.55
CA GLU A 34 63.62 -9.88 -3.29
C GLU A 34 62.57 -9.96 -2.17
N ARG A 35 62.76 -10.94 -1.32
CA ARG A 35 61.84 -11.32 -0.24
C ARG A 35 62.24 -10.55 1.01
N HIS A 36 61.43 -9.57 1.41
CA HIS A 36 61.56 -8.94 2.73
C HIS A 36 60.49 -9.45 3.68
N ALA A 37 60.94 -9.79 4.88
CA ALA A 37 60.12 -10.11 6.03
C ALA A 37 60.48 -9.10 7.13
N GLU A 38 59.51 -8.27 7.51
CA GLU A 38 59.47 -7.46 8.73
C GLU A 38 58.04 -7.62 9.25
N GLU A 39 57.85 -8.36 10.33
CA GLU A 39 58.05 -7.98 11.75
C GLU A 39 56.82 -7.25 12.32
N VAL A 40 56.32 -7.81 13.44
CA VAL A 40 55.04 -7.45 14.04
C VAL A 40 55.29 -6.51 15.21
N THR A 41 54.84 -5.26 15.12
CA THR A 41 54.73 -4.38 16.30
C THR A 41 53.33 -3.79 16.48
N GLY A 42 52.79 -4.07 17.68
CA GLY A 42 51.61 -3.54 18.34
C GLY A 42 50.63 -2.61 17.61
N ARG A 43 49.41 -3.12 17.37
CA ARG A 43 48.19 -2.31 17.52
C ARG A 43 47.24 -2.90 18.56
N THR A 44 46.88 -2.04 19.50
CA THR A 44 46.00 -2.30 20.64
C THR A 44 44.67 -2.92 20.20
N LYS A 45 44.31 -4.07 20.77
CA LYS A 45 42.99 -4.69 20.54
C LYS A 45 41.88 -3.81 21.12
N LYS A 46 41.31 -2.92 20.29
CA LYS A 46 40.03 -2.28 20.61
C LYS A 46 38.94 -3.31 20.40
N SER A 47 38.17 -3.59 21.45
CA SER A 47 37.15 -4.64 21.45
C SER A 47 36.18 -4.46 20.28
N MET A 48 36.11 -5.45 19.38
CA MET A 48 35.03 -5.53 18.40
C MET A 48 33.75 -5.83 19.16
N ARG A 49 32.69 -5.07 18.89
CA ARG A 49 31.37 -5.27 19.50
C ARG A 49 30.91 -6.70 19.20
N VAL A 50 30.34 -7.35 20.22
CA VAL A 50 29.55 -8.57 20.06
C VAL A 50 28.46 -8.24 19.03
N GLY A 51 28.43 -8.98 17.91
CA GLY A 51 27.37 -8.85 16.93
C GLY A 51 26.06 -9.31 17.55
N ASP A 52 24.98 -8.58 17.28
CA ASP A 52 23.66 -8.86 17.86
C ASP A 52 23.25 -10.30 17.59
N THR A 53 23.01 -11.07 18.65
CA THR A 53 22.38 -12.38 18.56
C THR A 53 20.99 -12.23 17.97
N PRO A 54 20.53 -13.14 17.09
CA PRO A 54 19.20 -13.06 16.51
C PRO A 54 18.15 -13.03 17.63
N VAL A 55 17.35 -11.96 17.65
CA VAL A 55 16.35 -11.71 18.70
C VAL A 55 15.09 -12.50 18.38
N GLY A 56 14.74 -13.46 19.25
CA GLY A 56 13.59 -14.35 19.09
C GLY A 56 13.98 -15.84 19.08
N CYS A 57 13.03 -16.70 18.73
CA CYS A 57 13.22 -18.13 18.57
C CYS A 57 12.53 -18.64 17.29
N THR A 58 12.95 -19.81 16.80
CA THR A 58 12.33 -20.46 15.64
C THR A 58 11.54 -21.69 16.06
N VAL A 59 10.29 -21.82 15.59
CA VAL A 59 9.46 -23.01 15.81
C VAL A 59 10.13 -24.22 15.16
N GLY A 60 10.42 -25.26 15.94
CA GLY A 60 11.16 -26.44 15.46
C GLY A 60 12.66 -26.21 15.22
N GLY A 61 13.22 -25.07 15.67
CA GLY A 61 14.64 -24.78 15.58
C GLY A 61 15.53 -25.77 16.35
N THR A 62 16.80 -25.85 15.96
CA THR A 62 17.78 -26.70 16.62
C THR A 62 18.09 -26.23 18.04
N ASN A 63 18.67 -27.13 18.84
CA ASN A 63 18.83 -27.04 20.30
C ASN A 63 19.57 -25.80 20.87
N THR A 64 20.08 -24.88 20.06
CA THR A 64 21.02 -23.80 20.43
C THR A 64 20.44 -22.75 21.37
N ASP A 65 19.16 -22.45 21.25
CA ASP A 65 18.56 -21.24 21.85
C ASP A 65 18.06 -21.47 23.29
N ASN A 66 18.29 -22.67 23.83
CA ASN A 66 17.84 -23.13 25.16
C ASN A 66 16.34 -22.99 25.47
N CYS A 67 15.51 -22.66 24.48
CA CYS A 67 14.05 -22.78 24.51
C CYS A 67 13.63 -24.23 24.83
N ALA A 68 12.55 -24.41 25.59
CA ALA A 68 11.93 -25.72 25.76
C ALA A 68 11.14 -26.12 24.50
N ALA A 69 10.90 -27.42 24.31
CA ALA A 69 10.08 -27.91 23.20
C ALA A 69 8.66 -27.29 23.25
N ASN A 70 8.16 -26.83 22.10
CA ASN A 70 6.87 -26.13 21.95
C ASN A 70 6.70 -24.81 22.76
N ALA A 71 7.76 -24.32 23.41
CA ALA A 71 7.72 -23.07 24.18
C ALA A 71 8.04 -21.81 23.36
N CYS A 72 8.45 -21.96 22.10
CA CYS A 72 8.59 -20.85 21.15
C CYS A 72 7.22 -20.42 20.63
N ASN A 73 6.45 -19.73 21.47
CA ASN A 73 5.02 -19.48 21.28
C ASN A 73 4.54 -18.11 21.79
N VAL A 74 5.43 -17.28 22.35
CA VAL A 74 5.09 -15.91 22.78
C VAL A 74 5.29 -14.98 21.59
N GLN A 75 4.20 -14.58 20.93
CA GLN A 75 4.26 -13.63 19.82
C GLN A 75 4.28 -12.19 20.33
N ILE A 76 5.32 -11.43 19.96
CA ILE A 76 5.42 -10.00 20.25
C ILE A 76 5.71 -9.28 18.92
N GLY A 77 4.71 -8.56 18.41
CA GLY A 77 4.71 -8.08 17.03
C GLY A 77 4.73 -9.25 16.04
N ASN A 78 5.76 -9.28 15.19
CA ASN A 78 5.95 -10.32 14.16
C ASN A 78 7.00 -11.38 14.54
N THR A 79 7.53 -11.34 15.76
CA THR A 79 8.59 -12.24 16.23
C THR A 79 8.07 -13.16 17.34
N LEU A 80 8.52 -14.42 17.32
CA LEU A 80 8.22 -15.41 18.37
C LEU A 80 9.34 -15.48 19.40
N TYR A 81 8.96 -15.72 20.65
CA TYR A 81 9.82 -15.75 21.83
C TYR A 81 9.49 -16.95 22.74
N CYS A 82 10.43 -17.29 23.63
CA CYS A 82 10.29 -18.42 24.54
C CYS A 82 9.44 -18.05 25.77
N SER A 83 8.34 -18.77 26.00
CA SER A 83 7.60 -18.74 27.28
C SER A 83 8.28 -19.55 28.38
N GLN A 84 9.05 -20.57 27.99
CA GLN A 84 9.74 -21.48 28.90
C GLN A 84 11.06 -21.94 28.29
N CYS A 85 12.09 -21.99 29.13
CA CYS A 85 13.41 -22.46 28.78
C CYS A 85 13.67 -23.87 29.33
N LYS A 86 14.77 -24.49 28.89
CA LYS A 86 15.30 -25.72 29.49
C LYS A 86 15.73 -25.47 30.93
N ALA A 87 15.87 -26.53 31.71
CA ALA A 87 16.38 -26.47 33.08
C ALA A 87 17.68 -25.65 33.16
N ASN A 88 17.80 -24.82 34.19
CA ASN A 88 18.92 -23.90 34.45
C ASN A 88 18.98 -22.66 33.51
N TYR A 89 17.94 -22.38 32.75
CA TYR A 89 17.81 -21.19 31.90
C TYR A 89 16.46 -20.50 32.14
N VAL A 90 16.40 -19.17 32.01
CA VAL A 90 15.14 -18.40 32.14
C VAL A 90 14.99 -17.39 31.00
N PRO A 91 13.76 -17.01 30.59
CA PRO A 91 13.57 -16.07 29.50
C PRO A 91 13.80 -14.62 29.95
N ILE A 92 14.81 -13.98 29.38
CA ILE A 92 15.08 -12.55 29.49
C ILE A 92 14.89 -11.94 28.11
N ASP A 93 13.99 -10.97 27.98
CA ASP A 93 13.58 -10.41 26.69
C ASP A 93 13.20 -11.50 25.67
N GLY A 94 12.58 -12.57 26.18
CA GLY A 94 12.16 -13.75 25.42
C GLY A 94 13.28 -14.71 24.99
N THR A 95 14.54 -14.41 25.32
CA THR A 95 15.73 -15.22 25.03
C THR A 95 16.18 -15.99 26.28
N CYS A 96 16.51 -17.27 26.15
CA CYS A 96 16.88 -18.10 27.30
C CYS A 96 18.33 -17.86 27.75
N THR A 97 18.52 -17.17 28.88
CA THR A 97 19.84 -16.94 29.50
C THR A 97 20.05 -17.86 30.70
N ALA A 98 21.31 -18.18 31.03
CA ALA A 98 21.62 -19.07 32.14
C ALA A 98 21.15 -18.45 33.47
N ALA A 99 20.36 -19.19 34.25
CA ALA A 99 19.76 -18.74 35.51
C ALA A 99 20.80 -18.47 36.61
N GLY A 100 21.95 -19.15 36.53
CA GLY A 100 23.09 -18.93 37.43
C GLY A 100 23.90 -17.65 37.14
N ASP A 101 23.73 -17.00 35.98
CA ASP A 101 24.51 -15.81 35.62
C ASP A 101 24.08 -14.57 36.43
N ALA A 102 25.07 -13.78 36.86
CA ALA A 102 24.84 -12.60 37.69
C ALA A 102 23.98 -11.52 36.98
N ASN A 103 24.12 -11.38 35.65
CA ASN A 103 23.30 -10.45 34.86
C ASN A 103 21.88 -10.97 34.67
N THR A 104 21.64 -12.29 34.65
CA THR A 104 20.29 -12.87 34.69
C THR A 104 19.62 -12.60 36.04
N LYS A 105 20.33 -12.85 37.14
CA LYS A 105 19.88 -12.62 38.53
C LYS A 105 19.61 -11.15 38.86
N ALA A 106 20.27 -10.23 38.15
CA ALA A 106 20.00 -8.79 38.23
C ALA A 106 18.64 -8.39 37.60
N LYS A 107 18.01 -9.26 36.80
CA LYS A 107 16.78 -8.97 36.03
C LYS A 107 15.57 -9.80 36.49
N CYS A 108 15.82 -11.02 36.94
CA CYS A 108 14.82 -12.06 37.18
C CYS A 108 14.97 -12.70 38.57
N LYS A 109 13.85 -13.10 39.16
CA LYS A 109 13.71 -13.67 40.51
C LYS A 109 12.74 -14.84 40.52
N GLN A 110 12.78 -15.62 41.60
CA GLN A 110 11.76 -16.61 41.93
C GLN A 110 10.43 -15.93 42.30
N ALA A 111 9.33 -16.70 42.28
CA ALA A 111 7.97 -16.18 42.52
C ALA A 111 7.71 -15.75 43.97
N ASP A 112 8.51 -16.24 44.92
CA ASP A 112 8.53 -15.83 46.33
C ASP A 112 9.40 -14.57 46.58
N GLY A 113 10.02 -14.02 45.52
CA GLY A 113 10.91 -12.87 45.59
C GLY A 113 12.38 -13.20 45.90
N ASN A 114 12.73 -14.48 46.08
CA ASN A 114 14.13 -14.90 46.27
C ASN A 114 14.95 -14.81 44.97
N GLU A 115 16.28 -14.84 45.11
CA GLU A 115 17.19 -14.95 43.97
C GLU A 115 17.08 -16.33 43.31
N LEU A 116 17.29 -16.41 41.99
CA LEU A 116 17.28 -17.67 41.24
C LEU A 116 18.28 -18.68 41.84
N ALA A 117 17.79 -19.88 42.16
CA ALA A 117 18.58 -21.02 42.61
C ALA A 117 19.39 -21.65 41.47
N GLY A 118 19.09 -21.29 40.22
CA GLY A 118 19.83 -21.74 39.03
C GLY A 118 19.24 -22.99 38.39
N THR A 119 18.06 -23.44 38.81
CA THR A 119 17.33 -24.62 38.28
C THR A 119 16.02 -24.24 37.59
N GLU A 120 15.62 -22.97 37.69
CA GLU A 120 14.38 -22.43 37.12
C GLU A 120 14.35 -22.56 35.59
N GLN A 121 13.12 -22.50 35.06
CA GLN A 121 12.82 -22.54 33.62
C GLN A 121 12.06 -21.29 33.11
N VAL A 122 11.58 -20.49 34.06
CA VAL A 122 10.78 -19.27 33.88
C VAL A 122 11.15 -18.28 34.99
N CYS A 123 10.91 -17.00 34.77
CA CYS A 123 10.93 -15.99 35.81
C CYS A 123 9.62 -16.00 36.61
N GLY A 124 9.72 -16.01 37.93
CA GLY A 124 8.56 -15.89 38.82
C GLY A 124 8.23 -14.44 39.19
N ALA A 125 9.26 -13.58 39.24
CA ALA A 125 9.12 -12.14 39.41
C ALA A 125 10.28 -11.41 38.70
N CYS A 126 10.09 -10.12 38.41
CA CYS A 126 11.11 -9.30 37.73
C CYS A 126 11.68 -8.19 38.63
N LYS A 127 12.93 -7.82 38.36
CA LYS A 127 13.62 -6.68 39.01
C LYS A 127 13.25 -5.37 38.31
N ASP A 128 13.66 -4.24 38.91
CA ASP A 128 13.36 -2.91 38.38
C ASP A 128 13.91 -2.71 36.96
N GLY A 129 13.20 -1.90 36.16
CA GLY A 129 13.44 -1.75 34.73
C GLY A 129 12.92 -2.91 33.86
N TYR A 130 12.38 -3.99 34.45
CA TYR A 130 11.74 -5.10 33.75
C TYR A 130 10.30 -5.33 34.24
N PHE A 131 9.49 -6.03 33.46
CA PHE A 131 8.15 -6.48 33.84
C PHE A 131 7.94 -7.95 33.44
N LEU A 132 7.06 -8.64 34.17
CA LEU A 132 6.72 -10.04 33.89
C LEU A 132 5.68 -10.15 32.78
N HIS A 133 5.94 -11.00 31.79
CA HIS A 133 5.02 -11.38 30.71
C HIS A 133 5.32 -12.82 30.27
N LYS A 134 4.31 -13.70 30.18
CA LYS A 134 4.41 -15.11 29.77
C LYS A 134 5.64 -15.88 30.31
N GLY A 135 5.94 -15.72 31.60
CA GLY A 135 7.06 -16.41 32.26
C GLY A 135 8.46 -15.85 31.99
N GLY A 136 8.58 -14.72 31.28
CA GLY A 136 9.85 -14.03 31.03
C GLY A 136 9.88 -12.62 31.60
N CYS A 137 11.09 -12.10 31.87
CA CYS A 137 11.29 -10.71 32.24
C CYS A 137 11.68 -9.87 31.02
N TYR A 138 10.83 -8.91 30.68
CA TYR A 138 10.98 -8.05 29.49
C TYR A 138 11.33 -6.63 29.91
N LYS A 139 12.27 -6.00 29.20
CA LYS A 139 12.82 -4.70 29.56
C LYS A 139 11.89 -3.56 29.17
N LYS A 140 11.64 -2.64 30.10
CA LYS A 140 10.89 -1.40 29.84
C LYS A 140 11.72 -0.45 28.96
N GLY A 141 11.06 0.28 28.06
CA GLY A 141 11.71 1.25 27.17
C GLY A 141 12.67 0.69 26.10
N GLN A 142 12.79 -0.64 25.93
CA GLN A 142 13.59 -1.26 24.87
C GLN A 142 12.83 -2.44 24.23
N GLN A 143 13.10 -2.73 22.95
CA GLN A 143 12.53 -3.91 22.29
C GLN A 143 13.11 -5.20 22.89
N PRO A 144 12.32 -6.29 22.98
CA PRO A 144 10.90 -6.40 22.59
C PRO A 144 9.92 -5.88 23.64
N GLY A 145 10.33 -5.63 24.88
CA GLY A 145 9.43 -5.23 25.98
C GLY A 145 8.64 -3.95 25.72
N GLN A 146 9.19 -2.98 24.99
CA GLN A 146 8.51 -1.73 24.59
C GLN A 146 7.25 -1.98 23.72
N THR A 147 7.18 -3.10 23.01
CA THR A 147 6.01 -3.49 22.22
C THR A 147 4.82 -3.93 23.09
N ILE A 148 5.06 -4.28 24.36
CA ILE A 148 4.03 -4.67 25.34
C ILE A 148 3.81 -3.56 26.39
N CYS A 149 4.88 -2.86 26.79
CA CYS A 149 4.88 -1.88 27.87
C CYS A 149 5.41 -0.52 27.40
N LYS A 150 4.62 0.55 27.61
CA LYS A 150 4.99 1.93 27.22
C LYS A 150 5.82 2.67 28.28
N ASP A 151 5.96 2.12 29.48
CA ASP A 151 6.79 2.69 30.55
C ASP A 151 8.27 2.82 30.13
N THR A 152 8.98 3.79 30.71
CA THR A 152 10.45 3.83 30.69
C THR A 152 11.05 2.91 31.75
N ALA A 153 12.36 2.67 31.67
CA ALA A 153 13.08 1.82 32.62
C ALA A 153 13.12 2.38 34.05
N ASP A 154 12.86 3.67 34.23
CA ASP A 154 12.88 4.36 35.53
C ASP A 154 11.64 4.07 36.38
N ILE A 155 10.58 3.54 35.77
CA ILE A 155 9.36 3.11 36.47
C ILE A 155 9.62 1.75 37.13
N THR A 156 9.65 1.73 38.46
CA THR A 156 9.83 0.52 39.26
C THR A 156 8.60 -0.40 39.23
N GLY A 157 8.79 -1.67 39.60
CA GLY A 157 7.69 -2.65 39.65
C GLY A 157 7.04 -2.98 38.28
N LYS A 158 5.75 -3.32 38.31
CA LYS A 158 4.95 -3.76 37.14
C LYS A 158 4.92 -2.74 35.98
N CYS A 159 4.47 -3.16 34.80
CA CYS A 159 4.11 -2.21 33.75
C CYS A 159 2.83 -1.42 34.13
N GLN A 160 2.91 -0.08 34.13
CA GLN A 160 1.79 0.81 34.44
C GLN A 160 0.95 1.14 33.21
N VAL A 161 1.58 1.32 32.03
CA VAL A 161 0.87 1.62 30.78
C VAL A 161 1.18 0.55 29.73
N CYS A 162 0.23 -0.35 29.50
CA CYS A 162 0.36 -1.34 28.44
C CYS A 162 0.29 -0.70 27.04
N ALA A 163 0.91 -1.36 26.06
CA ALA A 163 0.87 -0.98 24.66
C ALA A 163 -0.51 -1.23 24.03
N SER A 164 -0.73 -0.71 22.81
CA SER A 164 -1.98 -0.98 22.09
C SER A 164 -2.11 -2.47 21.80
N GLY A 165 -3.32 -3.01 21.97
CA GLY A 165 -3.57 -4.46 21.89
C GLY A 165 -3.21 -5.25 23.14
N TYR A 166 -2.80 -4.60 24.22
CA TYR A 166 -2.67 -5.18 25.55
C TYR A 166 -3.49 -4.39 26.57
N PHE A 167 -3.95 -5.07 27.62
CA PHE A 167 -4.63 -4.45 28.76
C PHE A 167 -3.85 -4.72 30.05
N ASN A 168 -3.88 -3.75 30.98
CA ASN A 168 -3.28 -3.95 32.31
C ASN A 168 -4.04 -5.04 33.05
N ASN A 169 -3.32 -6.08 33.46
CA ASN A 169 -3.88 -7.17 34.26
C ASN A 169 -4.34 -6.64 35.63
N PRO A 170 -5.62 -6.76 36.00
CA PRO A 170 -6.11 -6.29 37.30
C PRO A 170 -5.49 -7.03 38.49
N ALA A 171 -4.92 -8.23 38.29
CA ALA A 171 -4.18 -8.97 39.31
C ALA A 171 -2.77 -8.39 39.59
N ALA A 172 -2.24 -7.52 38.71
CA ALA A 172 -0.89 -7.00 38.84
C ALA A 172 -0.83 -5.85 39.87
N THR A 173 -0.48 -6.20 41.10
CA THR A 173 0.00 -5.27 42.13
C THR A 173 1.43 -4.79 41.81
N ASP A 174 2.03 -3.97 42.66
CA ASP A 174 3.33 -3.33 42.38
C ASP A 174 4.54 -4.28 42.58
N SER A 175 4.28 -5.49 43.08
CA SER A 175 5.23 -6.55 43.42
C SER A 175 5.92 -7.24 42.23
N ASN A 176 5.48 -6.99 40.99
CA ASN A 176 6.11 -7.48 39.74
C ASN A 176 6.30 -9.01 39.63
N ASP A 177 5.44 -9.75 40.35
CA ASP A 177 5.32 -11.22 40.47
C ASP A 177 4.08 -11.76 39.74
N LYS A 178 3.44 -10.90 38.94
CA LYS A 178 2.21 -11.12 38.17
C LYS A 178 2.38 -10.51 36.80
N GLU A 179 1.77 -11.13 35.80
CA GLU A 179 1.87 -10.69 34.41
C GLU A 179 1.29 -9.30 34.27
N SER A 180 2.06 -8.30 33.85
CA SER A 180 1.62 -6.89 33.94
C SER A 180 0.59 -6.53 32.87
N CYS A 181 0.78 -7.08 31.66
CA CYS A 181 0.00 -6.78 30.47
C CYS A 181 -0.41 -8.10 29.80
N ILE A 182 -1.71 -8.25 29.52
CA ILE A 182 -2.26 -9.41 28.82
C ILE A 182 -2.72 -8.93 27.43
N ALA A 183 -2.45 -9.71 26.38
CA ALA A 183 -2.86 -9.34 25.04
C ALA A 183 -4.40 -9.44 24.90
N CYS A 184 -5.02 -8.52 24.18
CA CYS A 184 -6.47 -8.51 23.98
C CYS A 184 -6.99 -9.78 23.29
N GLY A 185 -6.17 -10.41 22.45
CA GLY A 185 -6.48 -11.69 21.77
C GLY A 185 -6.24 -12.96 22.60
N ASP A 186 -5.63 -12.86 23.79
CA ASP A 186 -5.11 -14.02 24.53
C ASP A 186 -6.18 -14.69 25.41
N THR A 187 -6.78 -15.75 24.87
CA THR A 187 -7.82 -16.54 25.56
C THR A 187 -7.30 -17.44 26.69
N THR A 188 -5.99 -17.64 26.80
CA THR A 188 -5.38 -18.33 27.95
C THR A 188 -5.18 -17.34 29.11
N GLY A 189 -4.76 -16.12 28.79
CA GLY A 189 -4.60 -15.04 29.74
C GLY A 189 -3.49 -15.27 30.76
N ALA A 190 -3.64 -14.63 31.92
CA ALA A 190 -2.79 -14.81 33.10
C ALA A 190 -3.53 -14.38 34.37
N ASN A 191 -3.23 -15.05 35.49
CA ASN A 191 -3.75 -14.69 36.82
C ASN A 191 -5.29 -14.55 36.86
N TYR A 192 -6.01 -15.48 36.22
CA TYR A 192 -7.47 -15.52 36.08
C TYR A 192 -8.10 -14.36 35.28
N ASN A 193 -7.29 -13.57 34.57
CA ASN A 193 -7.76 -12.55 33.64
C ASN A 193 -7.35 -12.93 32.22
N LYS A 194 -8.24 -12.78 31.22
CA LYS A 194 -7.98 -13.19 29.83
C LYS A 194 -8.59 -12.23 28.81
N GLY A 195 -8.07 -12.30 27.58
CA GLY A 195 -8.60 -11.62 26.40
C GLY A 195 -9.76 -12.36 25.72
N VAL A 196 -10.16 -11.84 24.56
CA VAL A 196 -11.21 -12.38 23.68
C VAL A 196 -10.58 -12.82 22.38
N LEU A 197 -10.98 -13.99 21.86
CA LEU A 197 -10.43 -14.53 20.61
C LEU A 197 -10.59 -13.51 19.46
N ASN A 198 -9.55 -13.35 18.64
CA ASN A 198 -9.50 -12.42 17.50
C ASN A 198 -9.75 -10.94 17.86
N CYS A 199 -9.50 -10.54 19.10
CA CYS A 199 -9.64 -9.15 19.54
C CYS A 199 -8.32 -8.35 19.41
N LYS A 200 -8.40 -7.18 18.75
CA LYS A 200 -7.26 -6.28 18.51
C LYS A 200 -7.10 -5.22 19.59
N THR A 201 -8.20 -4.68 20.11
CA THR A 201 -8.18 -3.73 21.24
C THR A 201 -9.31 -4.04 22.21
N CYS A 202 -9.08 -3.81 23.50
CA CYS A 202 -10.00 -4.19 24.56
C CYS A 202 -9.86 -3.28 25.78
N THR A 203 -10.87 -3.27 26.65
CA THR A 203 -10.78 -2.68 28.00
C THR A 203 -10.59 -3.79 29.04
N LYS A 204 -9.74 -3.51 30.03
CA LYS A 204 -9.49 -4.46 31.14
C LYS A 204 -10.77 -4.73 31.94
N PRO A 205 -10.88 -5.90 32.60
CA PRO A 205 -11.87 -6.10 33.65
C PRO A 205 -11.71 -5.09 34.79
N GLU A 206 -12.82 -4.66 35.41
CA GLU A 206 -12.80 -3.74 36.57
C GLU A 206 -12.18 -4.39 37.82
N THR A 207 -12.39 -5.71 37.97
CA THR A 207 -11.91 -6.52 39.09
C THR A 207 -11.11 -7.70 38.55
N SER A 208 -10.11 -8.15 39.31
CA SER A 208 -9.40 -9.39 38.96
C SER A 208 -10.33 -10.60 39.06
N GLY A 209 -10.16 -11.55 38.16
CA GLY A 209 -10.68 -12.90 38.34
C GLY A 209 -9.99 -13.65 39.50
N SER A 210 -10.59 -14.79 39.82
CA SER A 210 -10.15 -15.74 40.85
C SER A 210 -10.26 -17.17 40.31
N SER A 211 -9.69 -18.14 41.03
CA SER A 211 -9.89 -19.56 40.70
C SER A 211 -11.38 -19.92 40.65
N GLY A 212 -11.81 -20.55 39.55
CA GLY A 212 -13.22 -20.86 39.27
C GLY A 212 -14.09 -19.67 38.84
N ALA A 213 -13.55 -18.45 38.81
CA ALA A 213 -14.26 -17.21 38.47
C ALA A 213 -13.34 -16.25 37.70
N GLU A 214 -12.88 -16.69 36.52
CA GLU A 214 -12.05 -15.88 35.62
C GLU A 214 -12.82 -14.65 35.10
N LYS A 215 -12.07 -13.60 34.75
CA LYS A 215 -12.60 -12.39 34.13
C LYS A 215 -12.04 -12.22 32.72
N THR A 216 -12.92 -11.87 31.80
CA THR A 216 -12.58 -11.63 30.40
C THR A 216 -12.60 -10.13 30.13
N ALA A 217 -11.59 -9.62 29.43
CA ALA A 217 -11.56 -8.24 28.94
C ALA A 217 -12.71 -7.98 27.95
N THR A 218 -13.22 -6.76 27.88
CA THR A 218 -14.26 -6.41 26.92
C THR A 218 -13.59 -5.98 25.61
N CYS A 219 -13.82 -6.71 24.53
CA CYS A 219 -13.30 -6.34 23.22
C CYS A 219 -13.94 -5.03 22.71
N THR A 220 -13.14 -4.16 22.10
CA THR A 220 -13.57 -2.87 21.53
C THR A 220 -13.28 -2.74 20.04
N ALA A 221 -12.30 -3.48 19.50
CA ALA A 221 -12.11 -3.66 18.07
C ALA A 221 -11.52 -5.04 17.78
N CYS A 222 -11.96 -5.64 16.68
CA CYS A 222 -11.51 -6.96 16.23
C CYS A 222 -10.20 -6.88 15.44
N ALA A 223 -9.53 -8.04 15.32
CA ALA A 223 -8.36 -8.22 14.46
C ALA A 223 -8.71 -8.01 12.99
N ASP A 224 -7.70 -7.70 12.18
CA ASP A 224 -7.89 -7.54 10.75
C ASP A 224 -8.36 -8.88 10.16
N GLY A 225 -9.38 -8.85 9.28
CA GLY A 225 -10.11 -10.05 8.86
C GLY A 225 -11.29 -10.45 9.74
N TYR A 226 -11.64 -9.67 10.77
CA TYR A 226 -12.78 -9.93 11.66
C TYR A 226 -13.62 -8.67 11.91
N TYR A 227 -14.94 -8.84 12.04
CA TYR A 227 -15.89 -7.80 12.41
C TYR A 227 -16.57 -8.12 13.75
N GLY A 228 -17.03 -7.07 14.45
CA GLY A 228 -17.75 -7.21 15.72
C GLY A 228 -19.23 -7.49 15.51
N THR A 229 -19.77 -8.55 16.12
CA THR A 229 -21.19 -8.94 15.95
C THR A 229 -22.16 -8.26 16.92
N ALA A 230 -21.70 -7.32 17.74
CA ALA A 230 -22.50 -6.58 18.71
C ALA A 230 -21.87 -5.20 18.99
N ALA A 231 -22.69 -4.25 19.45
CA ALA A 231 -22.24 -2.95 19.94
C ALA A 231 -22.22 -2.92 21.48
N GLY A 232 -21.13 -2.40 22.08
CA GLY A 232 -20.98 -2.27 23.53
C GLY A 232 -20.33 -3.48 24.20
N SER A 233 -20.66 -3.74 25.47
CA SER A 233 -20.06 -4.83 26.25
C SER A 233 -20.45 -6.21 25.69
N GLY A 234 -19.47 -6.95 25.19
CA GLY A 234 -19.68 -8.29 24.63
C GLY A 234 -19.42 -8.42 23.13
N VAL A 235 -18.63 -7.52 22.52
CA VAL A 235 -18.15 -7.69 21.13
C VAL A 235 -17.46 -9.05 20.98
N THR A 236 -18.08 -9.96 20.21
CA THR A 236 -17.45 -11.17 19.69
C THR A 236 -17.03 -10.93 18.24
N CYS A 237 -15.84 -11.42 17.89
CA CYS A 237 -15.21 -11.18 16.60
C CYS A 237 -15.44 -12.36 15.66
N SER A 238 -16.26 -12.15 14.64
CA SER A 238 -16.53 -13.13 13.57
C SER A 238 -15.67 -12.84 12.34
N ALA A 239 -15.23 -13.88 11.64
CA ALA A 239 -14.39 -13.73 10.46
C ALA A 239 -15.18 -13.07 9.32
N CYS A 240 -14.52 -12.23 8.54
CA CYS A 240 -15.07 -11.74 7.28
C CYS A 240 -15.28 -12.91 6.29
N THR A 241 -16.38 -12.87 5.56
CA THR A 241 -16.63 -13.78 4.43
C THR A 241 -15.64 -13.49 3.29
N ASP A 242 -15.24 -14.52 2.54
CA ASP A 242 -14.65 -14.30 1.22
C ASP A 242 -15.71 -13.64 0.33
N PRO A 243 -15.40 -12.58 -0.43
CA PRO A 243 -14.05 -12.10 -0.82
C PRO A 243 -13.35 -11.07 0.09
N CYS A 244 -13.96 -10.62 1.19
CA CYS A 244 -13.43 -9.51 1.99
C CYS A 244 -12.10 -9.86 2.72
N ALA A 245 -11.12 -8.95 2.66
CA ALA A 245 -9.96 -8.95 3.57
C ALA A 245 -10.27 -8.25 4.89
N THR A 246 -11.03 -7.17 4.84
CA THR A 246 -11.58 -6.45 6.01
C THR A 246 -13.03 -6.13 5.75
N CYS A 247 -13.85 -6.10 6.79
CA CYS A 247 -15.28 -5.93 6.69
C CYS A 247 -15.86 -5.30 7.96
N THR A 248 -17.09 -4.78 7.88
CA THR A 248 -17.86 -4.29 9.03
C THR A 248 -19.06 -5.18 9.38
N GLY A 249 -19.34 -6.20 8.56
CA GLY A 249 -20.47 -7.11 8.71
C GLY A 249 -20.25 -8.43 7.98
N ALA A 250 -21.26 -9.30 8.03
CA ALA A 250 -21.25 -10.64 7.41
C ALA A 250 -21.57 -10.66 5.91
N GLU A 251 -22.04 -9.53 5.37
CA GLU A 251 -22.52 -9.40 4.00
C GLU A 251 -21.39 -8.97 3.07
N ASP A 252 -21.38 -9.44 1.83
CA ASP A 252 -20.34 -9.12 0.85
C ASP A 252 -20.33 -7.63 0.45
N THR A 253 -21.43 -6.90 0.70
CA THR A 253 -21.56 -5.43 0.58
C THR A 253 -20.88 -4.66 1.72
N LYS A 254 -20.40 -5.37 2.74
CA LYS A 254 -19.77 -4.83 3.95
C LYS A 254 -18.26 -5.05 3.97
N CYS A 255 -17.64 -5.39 2.84
CA CYS A 255 -16.19 -5.30 2.71
C CYS A 255 -15.71 -3.84 2.86
N THR A 256 -14.48 -3.66 3.32
CA THR A 256 -13.72 -2.40 3.27
C THR A 256 -12.36 -2.57 2.58
N SER A 257 -11.96 -3.81 2.28
CA SER A 257 -10.89 -4.17 1.35
C SER A 257 -11.02 -5.63 0.89
N CYS A 258 -10.36 -5.98 -0.21
CA CYS A 258 -10.45 -7.29 -0.86
C CYS A 258 -9.26 -8.20 -0.50
N LYS A 259 -9.51 -9.51 -0.39
CA LYS A 259 -8.49 -10.51 -0.05
C LYS A 259 -7.64 -10.92 -1.24
N ASP A 260 -8.23 -10.99 -2.42
CA ASP A 260 -7.50 -11.26 -3.66
C ASP A 260 -6.97 -9.95 -4.27
N THR A 261 -5.69 -9.93 -4.64
CA THR A 261 -5.04 -8.79 -5.31
C THR A 261 -5.45 -8.64 -6.79
N ASN A 262 -6.30 -9.55 -7.29
CA ASN A 262 -6.91 -9.47 -8.63
C ASN A 262 -8.30 -8.82 -8.62
N GLN A 263 -8.93 -8.67 -7.45
CA GLN A 263 -10.24 -8.03 -7.31
C GLN A 263 -10.14 -6.52 -7.13
N TYR A 264 -11.21 -5.82 -7.46
CA TYR A 264 -11.35 -4.38 -7.32
C TYR A 264 -12.36 -4.09 -6.21
N PHE A 265 -12.01 -3.20 -5.29
CA PHE A 265 -12.96 -2.73 -4.28
C PHE A 265 -13.93 -1.73 -4.92
N LYS A 266 -15.22 -2.09 -4.95
CA LYS A 266 -16.32 -1.26 -5.46
C LYS A 266 -17.05 -0.66 -4.27
N LYS A 267 -16.62 0.53 -3.85
CA LYS A 267 -17.23 1.29 -2.76
C LYS A 267 -18.70 1.63 -3.10
N GLY A 268 -19.60 1.41 -2.15
CA GLY A 268 -20.99 1.83 -2.22
C GLY A 268 -21.18 3.28 -1.78
N ASP A 269 -22.38 3.64 -1.33
CA ASP A 269 -22.68 4.97 -0.80
C ASP A 269 -22.06 5.21 0.60
N ASP A 270 -21.78 4.13 1.34
CA ASP A 270 -21.11 4.12 2.65
C ASP A 270 -19.58 3.95 2.50
N GLU A 271 -18.84 3.95 3.62
CA GLU A 271 -17.44 3.49 3.68
C GLU A 271 -17.24 1.97 3.46
N THR A 272 -18.28 1.26 3.01
CA THR A 272 -18.23 -0.17 2.67
C THR A 272 -18.58 -0.41 1.20
N GLY A 273 -18.29 -1.60 0.71
CA GLY A 273 -18.57 -1.98 -0.67
C GLY A 273 -18.35 -3.46 -0.91
N GLU A 274 -18.33 -3.82 -2.18
CA GLU A 274 -18.14 -5.20 -2.67
C GLU A 274 -16.74 -5.38 -3.25
N CYS A 275 -16.29 -6.63 -3.37
CA CYS A 275 -15.06 -6.98 -4.09
C CYS A 275 -15.42 -7.73 -5.36
N VAL A 276 -15.17 -7.09 -6.50
CA VAL A 276 -15.69 -7.51 -7.81
C VAL A 276 -14.54 -7.76 -8.80
N ALA A 277 -14.84 -8.36 -9.96
CA ALA A 277 -13.85 -8.48 -11.02
C ALA A 277 -13.66 -7.15 -11.77
N GLU A 278 -12.55 -7.00 -12.48
CA GLU A 278 -12.26 -5.79 -13.27
C GLU A 278 -13.40 -5.41 -14.23
N ALA A 279 -13.99 -6.41 -14.88
CA ALA A 279 -15.09 -6.24 -15.81
C ALA A 279 -16.39 -5.72 -15.17
N ASP A 280 -16.54 -5.82 -13.84
CA ASP A 280 -17.71 -5.35 -13.08
C ASP A 280 -17.57 -3.87 -12.62
N CYS A 281 -16.38 -3.29 -12.80
CA CYS A 281 -16.16 -1.85 -12.78
C CYS A 281 -16.66 -1.23 -14.09
N ASN A 282 -17.97 -1.29 -14.34
CA ASN A 282 -18.60 -0.78 -15.56
C ASN A 282 -19.80 0.15 -15.27
N GLY A 283 -20.31 0.77 -16.33
CA GLY A 283 -21.48 1.65 -16.27
C GLY A 283 -21.15 2.98 -15.60
N ASN A 284 -21.44 3.09 -14.30
CA ASN A 284 -21.17 4.30 -13.52
C ASN A 284 -19.78 4.29 -12.86
N TYR A 285 -19.00 3.23 -13.12
CA TYR A 285 -17.65 3.05 -12.60
C TYR A 285 -16.70 2.58 -13.71
N PHE A 286 -15.39 2.76 -13.47
CA PHE A 286 -14.29 2.20 -14.26
C PHE A 286 -13.21 1.61 -13.35
N PRO A 287 -12.38 0.64 -13.80
CA PRO A 287 -11.31 0.07 -12.98
C PRO A 287 -10.12 1.03 -12.89
N ASN A 288 -9.58 1.20 -11.69
CA ASN A 288 -8.31 1.88 -11.45
C ASN A 288 -7.42 0.98 -10.57
N ASN A 289 -6.12 0.89 -10.93
CA ASN A 289 -5.18 -0.07 -10.36
C ASN A 289 -4.35 0.49 -9.18
N ASP A 290 -4.32 1.81 -9.03
CA ASP A 290 -3.39 2.51 -8.13
C ASP A 290 -4.05 3.68 -7.40
N VAL A 291 -5.14 3.39 -6.70
CA VAL A 291 -5.78 4.33 -5.77
C VAL A 291 -5.22 4.04 -4.38
N ASP A 292 -4.27 4.86 -3.94
CA ASP A 292 -3.43 4.63 -2.75
C ASP A 292 -2.75 3.24 -2.76
N GLY A 293 -2.23 2.79 -3.91
CA GLY A 293 -1.62 1.47 -4.06
C GLY A 293 -2.61 0.31 -4.10
N LYS A 294 -3.90 0.56 -4.38
CA LYS A 294 -4.98 -0.45 -4.38
C LYS A 294 -5.84 -0.40 -5.65
N LYS A 295 -6.35 -1.57 -6.03
CA LYS A 295 -7.36 -1.74 -7.09
C LYS A 295 -8.76 -1.35 -6.60
N GLN A 296 -9.39 -0.42 -7.28
CA GLN A 296 -10.73 0.09 -6.94
C GLN A 296 -11.58 0.32 -8.19
N CYS A 297 -12.89 0.10 -8.10
CA CYS A 297 -13.82 0.63 -9.09
C CYS A 297 -14.11 2.10 -8.75
N ILE A 298 -13.63 3.02 -9.57
CA ILE A 298 -13.77 4.46 -9.36
C ILE A 298 -14.99 4.98 -10.10
N SER A 299 -15.73 5.90 -9.47
CA SER A 299 -16.90 6.53 -10.07
C SER A 299 -16.50 7.35 -11.31
N CYS A 300 -17.29 7.25 -12.39
CA CYS A 300 -17.03 8.00 -13.63
C CYS A 300 -16.87 9.51 -13.41
N GLY A 301 -17.50 10.07 -12.37
CA GLY A 301 -17.46 11.50 -12.03
C GLY A 301 -16.25 11.94 -11.19
N ASP A 302 -15.43 11.01 -10.71
CA ASP A 302 -14.36 11.27 -9.75
C ASP A 302 -13.07 11.75 -10.45
N SER A 303 -12.99 13.06 -10.68
CA SER A 303 -11.84 13.72 -11.29
C SER A 303 -10.55 13.69 -10.47
N ALA A 304 -10.58 13.30 -9.19
CA ALA A 304 -9.37 13.10 -8.39
C ALA A 304 -8.66 11.79 -8.74
N HIS A 305 -9.42 10.77 -9.18
CA HIS A 305 -8.92 9.42 -9.45
C HIS A 305 -9.03 8.99 -10.92
N GLY A 306 -9.03 9.97 -11.84
CA GLY A 306 -8.99 9.75 -13.30
C GLY A 306 -10.35 9.77 -14.00
N GLY A 307 -11.44 10.03 -13.28
CA GLY A 307 -12.78 10.24 -13.83
C GLY A 307 -12.93 11.57 -14.57
N ILE A 308 -14.06 11.73 -15.24
CA ILE A 308 -14.44 12.95 -15.95
C ILE A 308 -15.44 13.70 -15.08
N ALA A 309 -15.11 14.95 -14.70
CA ALA A 309 -16.00 15.78 -13.89
C ALA A 309 -17.41 15.85 -14.50
N ASP A 310 -18.44 15.74 -13.66
CA ASP A 310 -19.85 15.70 -14.06
C ASP A 310 -20.25 14.50 -14.95
N CYS A 311 -19.40 13.48 -15.10
CA CYS A 311 -19.79 12.25 -15.80
C CYS A 311 -20.52 11.28 -14.86
N LYS A 312 -21.67 10.75 -15.32
CA LYS A 312 -22.47 9.74 -14.62
C LYS A 312 -22.16 8.32 -15.09
N THR A 313 -22.01 8.15 -16.40
CA THR A 313 -21.80 6.84 -17.03
C THR A 313 -20.70 6.96 -18.07
N CYS A 314 -19.72 6.06 -18.01
CA CYS A 314 -18.52 6.10 -18.81
C CYS A 314 -18.18 4.71 -19.37
N ALA A 315 -17.38 4.70 -20.43
CA ALA A 315 -16.75 3.51 -20.96
C ALA A 315 -15.23 3.65 -20.79
N PHE A 316 -14.59 2.60 -20.29
CA PHE A 316 -13.15 2.49 -20.13
C PHE A 316 -12.58 1.49 -21.13
N SER A 317 -11.42 1.81 -21.67
CA SER A 317 -10.64 0.90 -22.50
C SER A 317 -9.16 1.06 -22.15
N GLN A 318 -8.45 -0.06 -22.03
CA GLN A 318 -7.00 -0.05 -21.86
C GLN A 318 -6.36 -0.90 -22.95
N VAL A 319 -5.39 -0.31 -23.66
CA VAL A 319 -4.56 -0.99 -24.65
C VAL A 319 -3.11 -0.76 -24.27
N SER A 320 -2.48 -1.79 -23.71
CA SER A 320 -1.14 -1.68 -23.09
C SER A 320 -1.11 -0.57 -22.02
N ASP A 321 -0.15 0.35 -22.09
CA ASP A 321 0.01 1.44 -21.11
C ASP A 321 -0.87 2.66 -21.39
N GLN A 322 -1.74 2.62 -22.42
CA GLN A 322 -2.67 3.70 -22.74
C GLN A 322 -4.10 3.32 -22.32
N SER A 323 -4.63 4.05 -21.33
CA SER A 323 -6.03 4.03 -20.95
C SER A 323 -6.80 5.18 -21.63
N THR A 324 -8.05 4.91 -21.99
CA THR A 324 -9.02 5.92 -22.43
C THR A 324 -10.29 5.77 -21.61
N LEU A 325 -10.85 6.91 -21.20
CA LEU A 325 -12.14 7.00 -20.51
C LEU A 325 -13.01 7.96 -21.32
N THR A 326 -14.21 7.54 -21.68
CA THR A 326 -15.17 8.36 -22.44
C THR A 326 -16.50 8.40 -21.73
N CYS A 327 -17.03 9.61 -21.47
CA CYS A 327 -18.34 9.81 -20.90
C CYS A 327 -19.45 9.64 -21.95
N SER A 328 -20.51 8.91 -21.58
CA SER A 328 -21.72 8.72 -22.41
C SER A 328 -22.96 9.40 -21.82
N VAL A 329 -23.00 9.58 -20.49
CA VAL A 329 -24.09 10.27 -19.78
C VAL A 329 -23.49 11.21 -18.75
N CYS A 330 -23.83 12.50 -18.83
CA CYS A 330 -23.44 13.50 -17.85
C CYS A 330 -24.49 13.65 -16.74
N THR A 331 -24.11 14.30 -15.64
CA THR A 331 -24.99 14.69 -14.53
C THR A 331 -24.67 16.13 -14.11
N PRO A 332 -25.66 17.01 -13.88
CA PRO A 332 -27.09 16.81 -14.12
C PRO A 332 -27.43 16.69 -15.62
N ASP A 333 -28.65 16.25 -15.93
CA ASP A 333 -29.11 15.97 -17.31
C ASP A 333 -29.15 17.21 -18.24
N THR A 334 -28.92 18.42 -17.69
CA THR A 334 -28.70 19.66 -18.46
C THR A 334 -27.29 19.76 -19.06
N LYS A 335 -26.39 18.82 -18.72
CA LYS A 335 -25.09 18.65 -19.36
C LYS A 335 -25.14 17.55 -20.41
N LYS A 336 -24.36 17.71 -21.48
CA LYS A 336 -24.12 16.69 -22.51
C LYS A 336 -22.62 16.45 -22.66
N PRO A 337 -22.20 15.23 -23.04
CA PRO A 337 -20.80 15.00 -23.36
C PRO A 337 -20.43 15.80 -24.63
N ASN A 338 -19.14 15.98 -24.86
CA ASN A 338 -18.62 16.26 -26.19
C ASN A 338 -18.54 14.96 -27.03
N LYS A 339 -18.37 15.08 -28.34
CA LYS A 339 -18.32 13.98 -29.32
C LYS A 339 -17.17 12.98 -29.06
N GLU A 340 -16.11 13.44 -28.40
CA GLU A 340 -14.98 12.60 -27.95
C GLU A 340 -15.25 11.90 -26.61
N GLY A 341 -16.29 12.30 -25.87
CA GLY A 341 -16.58 11.83 -24.52
C GLY A 341 -15.57 12.32 -23.47
N THR A 342 -14.67 13.25 -23.78
CA THR A 342 -13.61 13.74 -22.88
C THR A 342 -14.08 14.79 -21.86
N GLY A 343 -15.30 15.33 -21.98
CA GLY A 343 -15.85 16.30 -21.01
C GLY A 343 -17.38 16.44 -21.08
N CYS A 344 -17.95 16.98 -20.00
CA CYS A 344 -19.38 17.25 -19.85
C CYS A 344 -19.66 18.76 -19.78
N PHE A 345 -20.53 19.26 -20.65
CA PHE A 345 -20.75 20.70 -20.86
C PHE A 345 -22.24 21.07 -20.80
N VAL A 346 -22.56 22.26 -20.30
CA VAL A 346 -23.95 22.75 -20.20
C VAL A 346 -24.52 22.93 -21.61
N CYS A 347 -25.59 22.21 -21.93
CA CYS A 347 -26.08 22.08 -23.30
C CYS A 347 -27.55 22.51 -23.40
N SER A 348 -27.77 23.82 -23.54
CA SER A 348 -29.10 24.44 -23.63
C SER A 348 -29.67 24.47 -25.06
N VAL A 349 -29.01 23.86 -26.03
CA VAL A 349 -29.41 23.87 -27.45
C VAL A 349 -30.43 22.76 -27.71
N ASP A 350 -31.63 23.14 -28.19
CA ASP A 350 -32.71 22.18 -28.46
C ASP A 350 -32.34 21.15 -29.54
N GLY A 351 -32.55 19.87 -29.22
CA GLY A 351 -32.18 18.75 -30.09
C GLY A 351 -30.68 18.61 -30.34
N CYS A 352 -29.84 19.07 -29.40
CA CYS A 352 -28.41 18.84 -29.40
C CYS A 352 -28.03 17.59 -28.59
N SER A 353 -27.28 16.67 -29.23
CA SER A 353 -26.83 15.42 -28.61
C SER A 353 -25.49 15.57 -27.89
N ASN A 354 -24.58 16.39 -28.45
CA ASN A 354 -23.24 16.62 -27.92
C ASN A 354 -22.88 18.12 -27.97
N CYS A 355 -22.33 18.64 -26.89
CA CYS A 355 -21.86 20.03 -26.79
C CYS A 355 -20.34 20.06 -26.60
N ARG A 356 -19.63 20.82 -27.45
CA ARG A 356 -18.16 20.95 -27.38
C ARG A 356 -17.68 21.78 -26.19
N LYS A 357 -18.53 22.71 -25.77
CA LYS A 357 -18.37 23.63 -24.63
C LYS A 357 -19.75 24.17 -24.26
N ASP A 358 -19.83 24.87 -23.13
CA ASP A 358 -21.10 25.43 -22.65
C ASP A 358 -21.82 26.26 -23.72
N GLY A 359 -23.07 25.89 -24.00
CA GLY A 359 -23.95 26.54 -24.97
C GLY A 359 -23.61 26.33 -26.45
N VAL A 360 -22.62 25.51 -26.81
CA VAL A 360 -22.21 25.29 -28.21
C VAL A 360 -22.29 23.81 -28.58
N CYS A 361 -23.30 23.52 -29.41
CA CYS A 361 -23.55 22.22 -30.01
C CYS A 361 -22.48 21.84 -31.04
N GLU A 362 -22.17 20.56 -31.14
CA GLU A 362 -21.30 19.98 -32.17
C GLU A 362 -21.83 18.71 -32.83
N ALA A 363 -22.89 18.11 -32.27
CA ALA A 363 -23.71 17.12 -32.97
C ALA A 363 -25.17 17.26 -32.54
N CYS A 364 -26.08 17.23 -33.50
CA CYS A 364 -27.51 17.29 -33.26
C CYS A 364 -28.17 15.90 -33.27
N ASP A 365 -29.30 15.77 -32.59
CA ASP A 365 -30.19 14.62 -32.69
C ASP A 365 -30.92 14.56 -34.05
N ASN A 366 -31.50 13.40 -34.36
CA ASN A 366 -32.49 13.22 -35.43
C ASN A 366 -32.04 13.70 -36.83
N SER A 367 -30.75 13.54 -37.16
CA SER A 367 -30.15 13.94 -38.44
C SER A 367 -30.26 15.45 -38.78
N LYS A 368 -30.56 16.30 -37.78
CA LYS A 368 -30.41 17.75 -37.90
C LYS A 368 -28.93 18.11 -38.09
N LYS A 369 -28.68 19.30 -38.63
CA LYS A 369 -27.35 19.87 -38.83
C LYS A 369 -27.08 20.97 -37.80
N VAL A 370 -25.86 20.97 -37.27
CA VAL A 370 -25.36 22.01 -36.37
C VAL A 370 -25.20 23.32 -37.15
N SER A 371 -25.68 24.44 -36.61
CA SER A 371 -25.52 25.76 -37.22
C SER A 371 -24.05 26.20 -37.30
N PRO A 372 -23.66 27.17 -38.16
CA PRO A 372 -22.26 27.59 -38.31
C PRO A 372 -21.58 28.08 -37.03
N GLY A 373 -22.35 28.64 -36.08
CA GLY A 373 -21.88 29.04 -34.75
C GLY A 373 -22.16 28.02 -33.63
N GLY A 374 -22.77 26.87 -33.96
CA GLY A 374 -23.16 25.83 -33.00
C GLY A 374 -24.25 26.22 -32.01
N SER A 375 -25.01 27.29 -32.26
CA SER A 375 -26.06 27.78 -31.34
C SER A 375 -27.44 27.17 -31.58
N SER A 376 -27.66 26.46 -32.70
CA SER A 376 -28.92 25.75 -32.99
C SER A 376 -28.73 24.50 -33.86
N CYS A 377 -29.79 23.69 -33.92
CA CYS A 377 -29.88 22.47 -34.72
C CYS A 377 -31.04 22.59 -35.73
N ALA A 378 -30.71 22.66 -37.03
CA ALA A 378 -31.66 22.90 -38.12
C ALA A 378 -31.71 21.73 -39.13
N THR A 379 -32.80 21.57 -39.88
CA THR A 379 -32.84 20.56 -40.97
C THR A 379 -31.94 20.95 -42.13
N ASP A 380 -31.90 22.25 -42.44
CA ASP A 380 -31.27 22.82 -43.61
C ASP A 380 -30.26 23.89 -43.21
N CYS A 381 -29.27 24.12 -44.07
CA CYS A 381 -28.21 25.07 -43.79
C CYS A 381 -28.60 26.49 -44.22
N PRO A 382 -28.18 27.54 -43.47
CA PRO A 382 -28.49 28.93 -43.78
C PRO A 382 -27.83 29.37 -45.11
N GLU A 383 -28.27 30.52 -45.64
CA GLU A 383 -27.66 31.10 -46.83
C GLU A 383 -26.14 31.27 -46.70
N ASN A 384 -25.44 31.10 -47.83
CA ASN A 384 -23.97 31.15 -47.92
C ASN A 384 -23.25 30.09 -47.07
N SER A 385 -23.90 28.95 -46.81
CA SER A 385 -23.28 27.77 -46.20
C SER A 385 -23.65 26.48 -46.93
N THR A 386 -22.92 25.41 -46.63
CA THR A 386 -23.13 24.06 -47.17
C THR A 386 -23.05 23.02 -46.06
N GLY A 387 -23.84 21.94 -46.18
CA GLY A 387 -23.85 20.87 -45.19
C GLY A 387 -22.67 19.91 -45.39
N ASN A 388 -21.95 19.61 -44.31
CA ASN A 388 -20.90 18.59 -44.27
C ASN A 388 -20.96 17.83 -42.94
N GLU A 389 -20.96 16.48 -42.99
CA GLU A 389 -20.91 15.59 -41.81
C GLU A 389 -21.88 15.93 -40.64
N GLY A 390 -23.04 16.51 -40.92
CA GLY A 390 -24.01 16.91 -39.88
C GLY A 390 -23.80 18.30 -39.29
N ALA A 391 -22.97 19.14 -39.91
CA ALA A 391 -22.82 20.57 -39.59
C ALA A 391 -22.98 21.44 -40.84
N CYS A 392 -23.24 22.74 -40.65
CA CYS A 392 -23.30 23.73 -41.72
C CYS A 392 -22.03 24.59 -41.72
N ILE A 393 -21.28 24.53 -42.81
CA ILE A 393 -20.00 25.23 -42.98
C ILE A 393 -20.21 26.45 -43.89
N CYS A 394 -19.76 27.64 -43.46
CA CYS A 394 -19.82 28.83 -44.32
C CYS A 394 -18.97 28.66 -45.58
N ASN A 395 -19.53 29.08 -46.71
CA ASN A 395 -18.86 29.03 -48.00
C ASN A 395 -17.67 30.01 -48.05
N SER A 396 -16.72 29.77 -48.97
CA SER A 396 -15.55 30.64 -49.14
C SER A 396 -15.94 32.12 -49.29
N GLY A 397 -15.28 32.99 -48.53
CA GLY A 397 -15.62 34.42 -48.43
C GLY A 397 -16.61 34.78 -47.31
N PHE A 398 -17.20 33.80 -46.60
CA PHE A 398 -18.12 34.02 -45.48
C PHE A 398 -17.57 33.45 -44.17
N ALA A 399 -17.99 34.02 -43.03
CA ALA A 399 -17.64 33.57 -41.69
C ALA A 399 -18.90 33.41 -40.81
N PRO A 400 -18.89 32.52 -39.80
CA PRO A 400 -20.00 32.37 -38.87
C PRO A 400 -20.27 33.65 -38.06
N SER A 401 -21.54 33.99 -37.93
CA SER A 401 -22.06 35.03 -37.05
C SER A 401 -23.37 34.53 -36.44
N GLY A 402 -23.27 33.91 -35.26
CA GLY A 402 -24.35 33.10 -34.69
C GLY A 402 -24.74 31.97 -35.64
N ASP A 403 -26.03 31.85 -35.94
CA ASP A 403 -26.58 30.80 -36.81
C ASP A 403 -26.51 31.11 -38.32
N SER A 404 -25.84 32.21 -38.71
CA SER A 404 -25.77 32.67 -40.09
C SER A 404 -24.33 32.84 -40.59
N CYS A 405 -24.15 32.90 -41.90
CA CYS A 405 -22.86 33.18 -42.54
C CYS A 405 -22.85 34.59 -43.15
N VAL A 406 -21.92 35.44 -42.70
CA VAL A 406 -21.77 36.83 -43.15
C VAL A 406 -20.47 37.01 -43.93
N ALA A 407 -20.45 37.94 -44.89
CA ALA A 407 -19.27 38.18 -45.71
C ALA A 407 -18.06 38.58 -44.84
N SER A 408 -16.93 37.91 -45.01
CA SER A 408 -15.69 38.21 -44.29
C SER A 408 -15.15 39.57 -44.73
N SER A 409 -15.05 40.51 -43.79
CA SER A 409 -14.56 41.88 -44.03
C SER A 409 -13.07 41.99 -44.40
N ARG A 410 -12.39 40.87 -44.62
CA ARG A 410 -11.00 40.79 -45.09
C ARG A 410 -10.93 40.37 -46.55
N GLN A 411 -11.23 41.30 -47.47
CA GLN A 411 -10.67 41.20 -48.81
C GLN A 411 -9.18 41.57 -48.77
N PRO A 412 -8.26 40.73 -49.31
CA PRO A 412 -7.00 41.26 -49.80
C PRO A 412 -7.30 42.20 -50.97
N GLN A 413 -6.94 43.47 -50.82
CA GLN A 413 -7.13 44.50 -51.84
C GLN A 413 -6.18 44.25 -53.03
N HIS A 414 -6.57 43.37 -53.95
CA HIS A 414 -5.98 43.29 -55.29
C HIS A 414 -6.46 44.46 -56.16
N GLY A 415 -6.16 45.68 -55.69
CA GLY A 415 -6.43 46.93 -56.41
C GLY A 415 -5.37 47.19 -57.47
N CYS A 416 -5.51 46.56 -58.64
CA CYS A 416 -4.73 46.94 -59.83
C CYS A 416 -5.16 48.33 -60.35
N HIS A 417 -4.67 49.39 -59.72
CA HIS A 417 -4.79 50.75 -60.26
C HIS A 417 -3.54 51.14 -61.05
N SER A 418 -3.62 50.95 -62.37
CA SER A 418 -2.65 51.46 -63.33
C SER A 418 -2.91 52.95 -63.63
N ARG A 419 -1.98 53.83 -63.24
CA ARG A 419 -1.73 55.14 -63.89
C ARG A 419 -0.25 55.49 -63.78
N SER A 420 0.37 55.81 -64.92
CA SER A 420 1.78 56.19 -65.04
C SER A 420 1.98 57.69 -64.85
N ILE A 421 3.14 58.08 -64.30
CA ILE A 421 3.94 59.27 -64.68
C ILE A 421 5.33 59.12 -64.04
N GLY A 422 6.39 59.41 -64.79
CA GLY A 422 7.70 59.78 -64.26
C GLY A 422 8.69 58.63 -63.98
N ASP A 423 9.81 58.63 -64.71
CA ASP A 423 10.96 57.76 -64.47
C ASP A 423 11.60 57.98 -63.09
N TYR A 424 11.90 56.91 -62.37
CA TYR A 424 13.28 56.42 -62.15
C TYR A 424 13.23 55.11 -61.36
N ALA A 425 13.94 54.08 -61.83
CA ALA A 425 13.84 52.73 -61.31
C ALA A 425 14.73 52.49 -60.08
N TYR A 426 14.18 51.84 -59.06
CA TYR A 426 14.90 50.82 -58.27
C TYR A 426 13.96 49.68 -57.86
N ARG A 427 14.28 48.45 -58.26
CA ARG A 427 13.62 47.23 -57.76
C ARG A 427 14.27 46.82 -56.44
N LEU A 428 13.47 46.55 -55.42
CA LEU A 428 13.86 45.74 -54.26
C LEU A 428 12.78 44.67 -54.02
N PRO A 429 13.14 43.40 -53.79
CA PRO A 429 12.16 42.34 -53.58
C PRO A 429 11.68 42.32 -52.12
N CYS A 430 10.37 42.29 -51.90
CA CYS A 430 9.81 41.92 -50.60
C CYS A 430 9.89 40.38 -50.44
N ALA A 431 10.36 39.94 -49.28
CA ALA A 431 10.57 38.53 -48.97
C ALA A 431 9.25 37.76 -48.68
N ALA A 432 9.37 36.43 -48.62
CA ALA A 432 8.44 35.53 -47.93
C ALA A 432 8.40 35.86 -46.41
N ASP A 433 7.62 35.25 -45.50
CA ASP A 433 6.80 34.02 -45.48
C ASP A 433 5.71 34.23 -44.36
N TRP A 434 4.80 33.34 -43.94
CA TRP A 434 4.69 31.87 -43.94
C TRP A 434 3.26 31.40 -44.30
N VAL A 435 3.12 30.13 -44.66
CA VAL A 435 1.87 29.36 -44.55
C VAL A 435 1.93 28.46 -43.30
N PHE A 436 0.88 28.45 -42.49
CA PHE A 436 0.69 27.44 -41.44
C PHE A 436 -0.53 26.56 -41.76
N THR A 437 -0.26 25.39 -42.33
CA THR A 437 -1.14 24.22 -42.22
C THR A 437 -0.90 23.55 -40.87
N ILE A 438 -1.97 23.20 -40.17
CA ILE A 438 -1.92 22.35 -38.97
C ILE A 438 -2.48 20.98 -39.34
N THR A 439 -1.65 19.95 -39.16
CA THR A 439 -2.00 18.52 -39.13
C THR A 439 -2.64 18.15 -37.80
#